data_AF-A0A661F9H8-F1
#
_entry.id   AF-A0A661F9H8-F1
#
_cell.length_a   1.000
_cell.length_b   1.000
_cell.length_c   1.000
_cell.angle_alpha   90.00
_cell.angle_beta   90.00
_cell.angle_gamma   90.00
#
_symmetry.space_group_name_H-M   'P 1'
#
loop_
_entity.id
_entity.type
_entity.pdbx_description
1 polymer ?
#
loop_
_entity_poly.entity_id
_entity_poly.type
_entity_poly.pdbx_seq_one_letter_code
_entity_poly.pdbx_strand_id
1 'polypeptide(L)' 'MDYFSHSLSVALELIFQLDPAVWQVVWTSLKISLMAIVIASAMAIPLGALIALNEFAGKRFIQQLLNTLMAMPT' A
#
# COMPACT_ATOMS: atom_id res chain seq x y z
N MET A 1 -5.76 -16.51 31.64
CA MET A 1 -4.71 -16.43 30.59
C MET A 1 -4.98 -17.40 29.45
N ASP A 2 -5.92 -18.34 29.61
CA ASP A 2 -6.28 -19.34 28.58
C ASP A 2 -7.11 -18.80 27.40
N TYR A 3 -7.81 -17.69 27.58
CA TYR A 3 -8.62 -17.11 26.50
C TYR A 3 -7.77 -16.60 25.33
N PHE A 4 -6.63 -15.96 25.64
CA PHE A 4 -5.77 -15.37 24.61
C PHE A 4 -5.02 -16.45 23.82
N SER A 5 -4.54 -17.50 24.50
CA SER A 5 -3.92 -18.65 23.85
C SER A 5 -4.92 -19.44 23.01
N HIS A 6 -6.17 -19.58 23.49
CA HIS A 6 -7.21 -20.27 22.74
C HIS A 6 -7.67 -19.48 21.50
N SER A 7 -7.85 -18.17 21.61
CA SER A 7 -8.14 -17.32 20.44
C SER A 7 -6.98 -17.30 19.44
N LEU A 8 -5.73 -17.32 19.91
CA LEU A 8 -4.56 -17.40 19.04
C LEU A 8 -4.46 -18.75 18.31
N SER A 9 -4.73 -19.87 19.00
CA SER A 9 -4.75 -21.19 18.36
C SER A 9 -5.87 -21.32 17.34
N VAL A 10 -7.07 -20.81 17.64
CA VAL A 10 -8.21 -20.84 16.71
C VAL A 10 -7.96 -19.94 15.50
N ALA A 11 -7.37 -18.76 15.68
CA ALA A 11 -6.98 -17.89 14.57
C ALA A 11 -5.93 -18.54 13.66
N LEU A 12 -4.91 -19.19 14.24
CA LEU A 12 -3.94 -19.96 13.49
C LEU A 12 -4.59 -21.16 12.78
N GLU A 13 -5.50 -21.85 13.44
CA GLU A 13 -6.24 -22.98 12.86
C GLU A 13 -7.13 -22.54 11.69
N LEU A 14 -7.83 -21.40 11.77
CA LEU A 14 -8.58 -20.80 10.66
C LEU A 14 -7.68 -20.43 9.46
N ILE A 15 -6.46 -19.94 9.73
CA ILE A 15 -5.47 -19.64 8.69
C ILE A 15 -4.94 -20.93 8.06
N PHE A 16 -4.63 -21.96 8.87
CA PHE A 16 -4.07 -23.24 8.40
C PHE A 16 -5.12 -24.19 7.78
N GLN A 17 -6.40 -24.10 8.21
CA GLN A 17 -7.53 -24.82 7.60
C GLN A 17 -7.89 -24.26 6.22
N LEU A 18 -7.25 -23.17 5.78
CA LEU A 18 -7.44 -22.59 4.46
C LEU A 18 -8.93 -22.26 4.20
N ASP A 19 -9.61 -21.68 5.20
CA ASP A 19 -11.03 -21.36 5.09
C ASP A 19 -11.25 -20.57 3.77
N PRO A 20 -12.04 -21.13 2.82
CA PRO A 20 -12.25 -20.52 1.52
C PRO A 20 -12.70 -19.07 1.60
N ALA A 21 -13.45 -18.70 2.65
CA ALA A 21 -13.91 -17.33 2.86
C ALA A 21 -12.77 -16.37 3.20
N VAL A 22 -11.85 -16.77 4.10
CA VAL A 22 -10.71 -15.93 4.50
C VAL A 22 -9.74 -15.77 3.35
N TRP A 23 -9.42 -16.87 2.65
CA TRP A 23 -8.50 -16.84 1.52
C TRP A 23 -9.07 -16.03 0.35
N GLN A 24 -10.38 -16.11 0.10
CA GLN A 24 -11.04 -15.32 -0.94
C GLN A 24 -10.96 -13.81 -0.63
N VAL A 25 -11.14 -13.39 0.62
CA VAL A 25 -11.01 -11.99 1.02
C VAL A 25 -9.56 -11.51 0.89
N VAL A 26 -8.58 -12.30 1.36
CA VAL A 26 -7.16 -11.97 1.23
C VAL A 26 -6.77 -11.84 -0.24
N TRP A 27 -7.16 -12.79 -1.08
CA TRP A 27 -6.86 -12.77 -2.52
C TRP A 27 -7.52 -11.58 -3.23
N THR A 28 -8.76 -11.26 -2.86
CA THR A 28 -9.50 -10.13 -3.43
C THR A 28 -8.83 -8.80 -3.07
N SER A 29 -8.52 -8.60 -1.79
CA SER A 29 -7.82 -7.40 -1.30
C SER A 29 -6.43 -7.26 -1.92
N LEU A 30 -5.69 -8.38 -2.02
CA LEU A 30 -4.36 -8.39 -2.63
C LEU A 30 -4.47 -8.03 -4.11
N LYS A 31 -5.40 -8.63 -4.86
CA LYS A 31 -5.63 -8.35 -6.28
C LYS A 31 -6.00 -6.89 -6.52
N ILE A 32 -6.92 -6.33 -5.72
CA ILE A 32 -7.33 -4.92 -5.82
C ILE A 32 -6.14 -4.01 -5.54
N SER A 33 -5.39 -4.27 -4.47
CA SER A 33 -4.23 -3.45 -4.09
C SER A 33 -3.14 -3.50 -5.16
N LEU A 34 -2.86 -4.69 -5.71
CA LEU A 34 -1.85 -4.87 -6.74
C LEU A 34 -2.25 -4.16 -8.04
N MET A 35 -3.52 -4.29 -8.47
CA MET A 35 -4.04 -3.57 -9.63
C MET A 35 -3.98 -2.05 -9.42
N ALA A 36 -4.38 -1.57 -8.23
CA ALA A 36 -4.33 -0.16 -7.90
C ALA A 36 -2.89 0.36 -7.93
N ILE A 37 -1.93 -0.36 -7.35
CA ILE A 37 -0.51 0.01 -7.37
C ILE A 37 0.04 0.00 -8.78
N VAL A 38 -0.27 -1.00 -9.60
CA VAL A 38 0.22 -1.07 -10.99
C VAL A 38 -0.29 0.13 -11.81
N ILE A 39 -1.59 0.45 -11.71
CA ILE A 39 -2.18 1.59 -12.42
C ILE A 39 -1.60 2.90 -11.89
N ALA A 40 -1.54 3.07 -10.57
CA ALA A 40 -0.99 4.26 -9.93
C ALA A 40 0.48 4.45 -10.31
N SER A 41 1.28 3.39 -10.29
CA SER A 41 2.71 3.44 -10.63
C SER A 41 2.91 3.73 -12.12
N ALA A 42 2.11 3.15 -13.00
CA ALA A 42 2.17 3.42 -14.43
C ALA A 42 1.93 4.91 -14.77
N MET A 43 1.16 5.63 -13.94
CA MET A 43 0.96 7.08 -14.08
C MET A 43 1.98 7.89 -13.28
N ALA A 44 2.22 7.53 -12.02
CA ALA A 44 3.07 8.26 -11.10
C ALA A 44 4.56 8.20 -11.47
N ILE A 45 5.04 7.07 -12.00
CA ILE A 45 6.44 6.92 -12.44
C ILE A 45 6.78 7.88 -13.59
N PRO A 46 6.07 7.90 -14.73
CA PRO A 46 6.40 8.83 -15.81
C PRO A 46 6.16 10.29 -15.41
N LEU A 47 5.10 10.60 -14.66
CA LEU A 47 4.88 11.95 -14.14
C LEU A 47 6.01 12.39 -13.20
N GLY A 48 6.41 11.54 -12.26
CA GLY A 48 7.51 11.78 -11.34
C GLY A 48 8.85 11.91 -12.08
N ALA A 49 9.11 11.08 -13.08
CA ALA A 49 10.30 11.16 -13.92
C ALA A 49 10.33 12.44 -14.75
N LEU A 50 9.20 12.84 -15.35
CA LEU A 50 9.09 14.12 -16.07
C LEU A 50 9.34 15.30 -15.14
N ILE A 51 8.80 15.26 -13.91
CA ILE A 51 9.00 16.31 -12.91
C ILE A 51 10.46 16.38 -12.44
N ALA A 52 11.12 15.23 -12.28
CA ALA A 52 12.51 15.15 -11.85
C ALA A 52 13.49 15.59 -12.94
N LEU A 53 13.27 15.15 -14.18
CA LEU A 53 14.18 15.35 -15.31
C LEU A 53 14.00 16.71 -15.99
N ASN A 54 12.78 17.25 -16.09
CA ASN A 54 12.57 18.58 -16.67
C ASN A 54 12.73 19.68 -15.61
N GLU A 55 13.35 20.79 -16.01
CA GLU A 55 13.53 22.00 -15.22
C GLU A 55 12.46 23.03 -15.64
N PHE A 56 11.25 22.93 -15.09
CA PHE A 56 10.17 23.90 -15.32
C PHE A 56 10.04 24.87 -14.15
N ALA A 57 9.58 26.10 -14.40
CA ALA A 57 9.53 27.17 -13.40
C ALA A 57 8.75 26.80 -12.11
N GLY A 58 7.77 25.88 -12.19
CA GLY A 58 6.99 25.38 -11.06
C GLY A 58 7.60 24.19 -10.29
N LYS A 59 8.72 23.62 -10.76
CA LYS A 59 9.36 22.41 -10.19
C LYS A 59 9.70 22.58 -8.71
N ARG A 60 10.24 23.75 -8.36
CA ARG A 60 10.69 24.06 -7.00
C ARG A 60 9.54 24.09 -6.00
N PHE A 61 8.37 24.59 -6.41
CA PHE A 61 7.15 24.59 -5.60
C PHE A 61 6.63 23.17 -5.37
N ILE A 62 6.56 22.36 -6.44
CA ILE A 62 6.12 20.95 -6.34
C ILE A 62 7.08 20.15 -5.46
N GLN A 63 8.40 20.28 -5.65
CA GLN A 63 9.40 19.61 -4.83
C GLN A 63 9.31 20.03 -3.36
N GLN A 64 9.17 21.33 -3.06
CA GLN A 64 8.98 21.78 -1.68
C GLN A 64 7.70 21.20 -1.06
N LEU A 65 6.59 21.18 -1.79
CA LEU A 65 5.35 20.60 -1.29
C LEU A 65 5.51 19.10 -1.00
N LEU A 66 6.08 18.33 -1.94
CA LEU A 66 6.33 16.90 -1.76
C LEU A 66 7.30 16.62 -0.60
N ASN A 67 8.37 17.39 -0.50
CA ASN A 67 9.36 17.22 0.55
C ASN A 67 8.81 17.63 1.93
N THR A 68 7.93 18.64 1.97
CA THR A 68 7.21 19.03 3.18
C THR A 68 6.19 17.97 3.59
N LEU A 69 5.49 17.35 2.63
CA LEU A 69 4.57 16.23 2.91
C LEU A 69 5.31 14.98 3.39
N MET A 70 6.51 14.70 2.88
CA MET A 70 7.35 13.59 3.36
C MET A 70 8.03 13.87 4.71
N ALA A 71 8.44 15.12 4.95
CA ALA A 71 9.08 15.54 6.19
C ALA A 71 8.09 15.98 7.27
N MET A 72 6.80 16.10 6.94
CA MET A 72 5.76 16.42 7.91
C MET A 72 5.69 15.26 8.91
N PRO A 73 6.02 15.49 10.19
CA PRO A 73 5.91 14.44 11.18
C PRO A 73 4.43 14.06 11.29
N THR A 74 4.13 12.80 10.97
CA THR A 74 2.82 12.17 11.18
C THR A 74 2.49 12.08 12.66
#